data_AF-U5DCK7-F1
#
_entry.id   AF-U5DCK7-F1
#
_cell.length_a   1.000
_cell.length_b   1.000
_cell.length_c   1.000
_cell.angle_alpha   90.00
_cell.angle_beta   90.00
_cell.angle_gamma   90.00
#
_symmetry.space_group_name_H-M   'P 1'
#
loop_
_entity.id
_entity.type
_entity.pdbx_description
1 polymer ?
#
loop_
_entity_poly.entity_id
_entity_poly.type
_entity_poly.pdbx_seq_one_letter_code
_entity_poly.pdbx_strand_id
1 'polypeptide(L)'
;MEFVEGKLKEEKWFGGMVFPRTLLPSHGCEDGATTFSPSFHKHEGGETSLAEAVRANRVWLYEQLSRHCAILFRGFDVRCAEDFRSVVEAFGWEEMDYGNGDAPRTKVIDRVYTSNEAPPELLIDFHHESSNVRALSLSLCVVYVMIFLFLKVSLLVLCPRL
;
A
#
# COMPACT_ATOMS: atom_id res chain seq x y z
N MET A 1 -15.46 4.39 10.23
CA MET A 1 -14.28 5.22 9.90
C MET A 1 -14.29 5.40 8.40
N GLU A 2 -14.20 6.62 7.91
CA GLU A 2 -14.37 6.89 6.48
C GLU A 2 -13.02 7.24 5.86
N PHE A 3 -12.80 6.86 4.60
CA PHE A 3 -11.67 7.34 3.80
C PHE A 3 -12.16 8.49 2.94
N VAL A 4 -11.34 9.52 2.75
CA VAL A 4 -11.64 10.59 1.79
C VAL A 4 -10.99 10.25 0.45
N GLU A 5 -11.73 10.41 -0.65
CA GLU A 5 -11.17 10.24 -1.99
C GLU A 5 -10.16 11.35 -2.30
N GLY A 6 -8.92 10.96 -2.57
CA GLY A 6 -7.87 11.86 -3.02
C GLY A 6 -7.78 11.93 -4.54
N LYS A 7 -7.13 12.99 -5.03
CA LYS A 7 -6.83 13.18 -6.46
C LYS A 7 -5.33 13.26 -6.68
N LEU A 8 -4.83 12.58 -7.72
CA LEU A 8 -3.44 12.71 -8.17
C LEU A 8 -3.38 13.49 -9.48
N LYS A 9 -2.24 14.16 -9.72
CA LYS A 9 -2.00 14.80 -11.02
C LYS A 9 -1.81 13.75 -12.12
N GLU A 10 -1.23 12.62 -11.78
CA GLU A 10 -0.86 11.54 -12.70
C GLU A 10 -1.88 10.39 -12.77
N GLU A 11 -3.04 10.51 -12.10
CA GLU A 11 -4.09 9.48 -12.18
C GLU A 11 -4.62 9.32 -13.61
N LYS A 12 -4.98 8.09 -13.97
CA LYS A 12 -5.57 7.76 -15.26
C LYS A 12 -7.01 7.33 -15.09
N TRP A 13 -7.83 7.56 -16.10
CA TRP A 13 -9.24 7.19 -16.11
C TRP A 13 -9.52 6.21 -17.24
N PHE A 14 -10.13 5.08 -16.91
CA PHE A 14 -10.49 4.01 -17.84
C PHE A 14 -11.94 3.61 -17.61
N GLY A 15 -12.83 3.83 -18.59
CA GLY A 15 -14.23 3.46 -18.47
C GLY A 15 -14.95 4.05 -17.24
N GLY A 16 -14.59 5.28 -16.84
CA GLY A 16 -15.14 5.94 -15.65
C GLY A 16 -14.50 5.51 -14.32
N MET A 17 -13.48 4.66 -14.35
CA MET A 17 -12.72 4.23 -13.16
C MET A 17 -11.37 4.92 -13.11
N VAL A 18 -11.02 5.48 -11.95
CA VAL A 18 -9.69 6.06 -11.70
C VAL A 18 -8.66 4.98 -11.35
N PHE A 19 -7.43 5.12 -11.82
CA PHE A 19 -6.30 4.26 -11.51
C PHE A 19 -5.06 5.09 -11.13
N PRO A 20 -4.43 4.83 -9.97
CA PRO A 20 -4.98 4.07 -8.83
C PRO A 20 -6.08 4.87 -8.11
N ARG A 21 -6.91 4.21 -7.31
CA ARG A 21 -7.82 4.90 -6.40
C ARG A 21 -7.03 5.46 -5.21
N THR A 22 -7.06 6.76 -4.97
CA THR A 22 -6.32 7.37 -3.85
C THR A 22 -7.24 7.62 -2.66
N LEU A 23 -6.79 7.23 -1.47
CA LEU A 23 -7.52 7.38 -0.21
C LEU A 23 -6.68 8.18 0.81
N LEU A 24 -7.34 9.12 1.47
CA LEU A 24 -6.79 10.06 2.46
C LEU A 24 -7.48 9.86 3.83
N PRO A 25 -6.89 10.34 4.94
CA PRO A 25 -7.55 10.37 6.25
C PRO A 25 -8.84 11.22 6.22
N SER A 26 -9.87 10.83 6.98
CA SER A 26 -11.11 11.61 7.10
C SER A 26 -11.02 12.83 8.02
N HIS A 27 -10.02 12.90 8.90
CA HIS A 27 -9.84 14.00 9.83
C HIS A 27 -8.47 14.64 9.62
N GLY A 28 -8.50 15.83 9.03
CA GLY A 28 -7.34 16.67 8.71
C GLY A 28 -7.72 17.89 7.85
N CYS A 29 -9.00 18.31 7.89
CA CYS A 29 -9.43 19.56 7.27
C CYS A 29 -9.14 20.69 8.24
N GLU A 30 -7.90 21.18 8.22
CA GLU A 30 -7.68 22.60 8.54
C GLU A 30 -7.88 23.37 7.23
N ASP A 31 -8.73 24.38 7.30
CA ASP A 31 -9.30 25.10 6.18
C ASP A 31 -8.27 25.56 5.13
N GLY A 32 -8.52 25.16 3.87
CA GLY A 32 -8.20 25.95 2.69
C GLY A 32 -6.78 26.52 2.55
N ALA A 33 -5.77 25.68 2.33
CA ALA A 33 -4.61 26.05 1.52
C ALA A 33 -3.87 24.80 1.02
N THR A 34 -3.82 24.64 -0.29
CA THR A 34 -2.92 23.70 -0.99
C THR A 34 -1.46 24.07 -0.76
N THR A 35 -0.90 23.66 0.38
CA THR A 35 0.54 23.56 0.59
C THR A 35 0.79 22.39 1.53
N PHE A 36 1.24 21.25 0.97
CA PHE A 36 1.87 20.20 1.77
C PHE A 36 3.17 20.78 2.37
N SER A 37 3.09 21.35 3.57
CA SER A 37 4.28 21.64 4.37
C SER A 37 4.68 20.35 5.09
N PRO A 38 5.94 19.90 4.98
CA PRO A 38 6.44 18.74 5.72
C PRO A 38 6.76 19.18 7.15
N SER A 39 5.74 19.60 7.90
CA SER A 39 5.91 19.86 9.32
C SER A 39 5.70 18.55 10.07
N PHE A 40 6.81 17.95 10.49
CA PHE A 40 6.84 16.85 11.47
C PHE A 40 6.39 17.39 12.84
N HIS A 41 5.11 17.70 12.99
CA HIS A 41 4.51 17.89 14.30
C HIS A 41 4.00 16.55 14.81
N LYS A 42 4.33 16.27 16.08
CA LYS A 42 3.76 15.16 16.83
C LYS A 42 2.26 15.46 16.99
N HIS A 43 1.41 14.85 16.16
CA HIS A 43 -0.03 14.94 16.34
C HIS A 43 -0.39 14.19 17.64
N GLU A 44 -0.51 14.91 18.75
CA GLU A 44 -1.17 14.43 19.95
C GLU A 44 -2.66 14.76 19.84
N GLY A 45 -3.43 13.84 19.27
CA GLY A 45 -4.89 13.91 19.28
C GLY A 45 -5.57 13.38 18.02
N GLY A 46 -6.13 12.17 18.10
CA GLY A 46 -7.31 11.75 17.31
C GLY A 46 -7.10 11.28 15.87
N GLU A 47 -5.89 11.29 15.31
CA GLU A 47 -5.66 10.68 13.99
C GLU A 47 -5.75 9.16 14.11
N THR A 48 -6.77 8.59 13.47
CA THR A 48 -6.96 7.14 13.41
C THR A 48 -5.81 6.52 12.62
N SER A 49 -5.19 5.48 13.17
CA SER A 49 -4.11 4.77 12.47
C SER A 49 -4.63 4.14 11.17
N LEU A 50 -3.81 4.11 10.11
CA LEU A 50 -4.20 3.46 8.85
C LEU A 50 -4.61 2.00 9.07
N ALA A 51 -3.96 1.29 10.01
CA ALA A 51 -4.30 -0.08 10.35
C ALA A 51 -5.73 -0.22 10.91
N GLU A 52 -6.18 0.69 11.78
CA GLU A 52 -7.56 0.70 12.27
C GLU A 52 -8.56 1.02 11.17
N ALA A 53 -8.25 2.02 10.34
CA ALA A 53 -9.10 2.39 9.20
C ALA A 53 -9.24 1.24 8.20
N VAL A 54 -8.15 0.52 7.89
CA VAL A 54 -8.19 -0.69 7.06
C VAL A 54 -9.05 -1.76 7.70
N ARG A 55 -8.82 -2.07 8.99
CA ARG A 55 -9.56 -3.11 9.72
C ARG A 55 -11.07 -2.83 9.74
N ALA A 56 -11.47 -1.58 9.93
CA ALA A 56 -12.87 -1.16 9.96
C ALA A 56 -13.55 -1.21 8.57
N ASN A 57 -12.79 -1.17 7.47
CA ASN A 57 -13.31 -1.01 6.11
C ASN A 57 -12.90 -2.14 5.15
N ARG A 58 -12.46 -3.30 5.65
CA ARG A 58 -11.91 -4.40 4.84
C ARG A 58 -12.78 -4.78 3.63
N VAL A 59 -14.09 -4.95 3.85
CA VAL A 59 -15.04 -5.36 2.80
C VAL A 59 -15.09 -4.30 1.69
N TRP A 60 -15.26 -3.03 2.09
CA TRP A 60 -15.30 -1.92 1.14
C TRP A 60 -13.96 -1.75 0.39
N LEU A 61 -12.82 -1.89 1.08
CA LEU A 61 -11.50 -1.84 0.46
C LEU A 61 -11.29 -2.97 -0.56
N TYR A 62 -11.82 -4.16 -0.29
CA TYR A 62 -11.80 -5.28 -1.23
C TYR A 62 -12.64 -4.98 -2.49
N GLU A 63 -13.81 -4.37 -2.34
CA GLU A 63 -14.61 -3.91 -3.47
C GLU A 63 -13.89 -2.81 -4.27
N GLN A 64 -13.26 -1.85 -3.58
CA GLN A 64 -12.48 -0.80 -4.24
C GLN A 64 -11.30 -1.40 -5.01
N LEU A 65 -10.57 -2.37 -4.45
CA LEU A 65 -9.49 -3.07 -5.14
C LEU A 65 -9.99 -3.86 -6.35
N SER A 66 -11.14 -4.55 -6.21
CA SER A 66 -11.74 -5.31 -7.31
C SER A 66 -12.15 -4.41 -8.49
N ARG A 67 -12.52 -3.15 -8.21
CA ARG A 67 -12.92 -2.18 -9.24
C ARG A 67 -11.76 -1.39 -9.82
N HIS A 68 -10.81 -0.98 -8.98
CA HIS A 68 -9.76 -0.04 -9.35
C HIS A 68 -8.38 -0.69 -9.55
N CYS A 69 -8.24 -1.99 -9.29
CA CYS A 69 -7.01 -2.81 -9.37
C CYS A 69 -5.87 -2.39 -8.42
N ALA A 70 -5.83 -1.13 -7.96
CA ALA A 70 -4.86 -0.61 -7.03
C ALA A 70 -5.46 0.53 -6.19
N ILE A 71 -5.07 0.57 -4.91
CA ILE A 71 -5.39 1.65 -3.98
C ILE A 71 -4.09 2.27 -3.47
N LEU A 72 -4.01 3.60 -3.49
CA LEU A 72 -2.96 4.37 -2.85
C LEU A 72 -3.49 4.99 -1.56
N PHE A 73 -2.93 4.62 -0.41
CA PHE A 73 -3.14 5.34 0.84
C PHE A 73 -2.11 6.46 0.97
N ARG A 74 -2.56 7.70 1.18
CA ARG A 74 -1.68 8.87 1.28
C ARG A 74 -2.08 9.75 2.46
N GLY A 75 -1.10 10.36 3.12
CA GLY A 75 -1.33 11.26 4.25
C GLY A 75 -1.56 10.55 5.58
N PHE A 76 -1.27 9.24 5.66
CA PHE A 76 -1.31 8.48 6.91
C PHE A 76 0.05 8.43 7.58
N ASP A 77 0.05 8.37 8.90
CA ASP A 77 1.25 8.31 9.72
C ASP A 77 1.80 6.87 9.81
N VAL A 78 2.54 6.44 8.78
CA VAL A 78 3.26 5.15 8.77
C VAL A 78 4.75 5.47 8.67
N ARG A 79 5.47 5.36 9.79
CA ARG A 79 6.83 5.89 9.95
C ARG A 79 7.91 4.81 9.97
N CYS A 80 7.57 3.59 10.38
CA CYS A 80 8.50 2.47 10.46
C CYS A 80 7.93 1.17 9.91
N ALA A 81 8.76 0.13 9.91
CA ALA A 81 8.37 -1.19 9.41
C ALA A 81 7.24 -1.80 10.24
N GLU A 82 7.21 -1.57 11.55
CA GLU A 82 6.18 -2.06 12.48
C GLU A 82 4.81 -1.42 12.20
N ASP A 83 4.77 -0.12 11.90
CA ASP A 83 3.55 0.57 11.47
C ASP A 83 3.03 -0.05 10.16
N PHE A 84 3.95 -0.28 9.20
CA PHE A 84 3.62 -0.89 7.93
C PHE A 84 3.07 -2.31 8.10
N ARG A 85 3.74 -3.16 8.90
CA ARG A 85 3.26 -4.50 9.24
C ARG A 85 1.87 -4.46 9.87
N SER A 86 1.60 -3.50 10.75
CA SER A 86 0.28 -3.35 11.38
C SER A 86 -0.83 -3.08 10.35
N VAL A 87 -0.53 -2.30 9.31
CA VAL A 87 -1.45 -2.07 8.17
C VAL A 87 -1.64 -3.34 7.36
N VAL A 88 -0.55 -4.06 7.07
CA VAL A 88 -0.57 -5.34 6.35
C VAL A 88 -1.43 -6.38 7.06
N GLU A 89 -1.26 -6.54 8.37
CA GLU A 89 -2.04 -7.47 9.18
C GLU A 89 -3.50 -7.06 9.30
N ALA A 90 -3.82 -5.76 9.21
CA ALA A 90 -5.20 -5.28 9.24
C ALA A 90 -6.04 -5.78 8.05
N PHE A 91 -5.43 -5.98 6.87
CA PHE A 91 -6.09 -6.64 5.73
C PHE A 91 -6.43 -8.11 6.02
N GLY A 92 -5.70 -8.74 6.96
CA GLY A 92 -5.85 -10.14 7.37
C GLY A 92 -5.89 -11.12 6.22
N TRP A 93 -5.02 -10.90 5.24
CA TRP A 93 -4.71 -11.89 4.21
C TRP A 93 -3.54 -12.77 4.69
N GLU A 94 -3.51 -13.99 4.18
CA GLU A 94 -2.42 -14.92 4.49
C GLU A 94 -1.11 -14.39 3.87
N GLU A 95 -0.01 -14.53 4.62
CA GLU A 95 1.31 -14.22 4.09
C GLU A 95 1.68 -15.26 3.04
N MET A 96 2.21 -14.80 1.92
CA MET A 96 2.89 -15.67 0.98
C MET A 96 4.32 -15.90 1.47
N ASP A 97 4.69 -17.16 1.64
CA ASP A 97 6.08 -17.51 1.95
C ASP A 97 6.98 -17.15 0.76
N TYR A 98 7.89 -16.20 0.98
CA TYR A 98 8.84 -15.74 -0.03
C TYR A 98 10.00 -16.73 -0.24
N GLY A 99 10.09 -17.83 0.51
CA GLY A 99 11.26 -18.73 0.56
C GLY A 99 11.81 -19.22 -0.79
N ASN A 100 11.02 -19.21 -1.86
CA ASN A 100 11.43 -19.62 -3.22
C ASN A 100 11.40 -18.47 -4.25
N GLY A 101 11.47 -17.21 -3.82
CA GLY A 101 11.46 -16.06 -4.73
C GLY A 101 12.72 -15.97 -5.60
N ASP A 102 12.55 -15.54 -6.86
CA ASP A 102 13.65 -15.47 -7.86
C ASP A 102 14.67 -14.34 -7.60
N ALA A 103 14.33 -13.37 -6.74
CA ALA A 103 15.17 -12.20 -6.44
C ALA A 103 15.60 -12.17 -4.96
N PRO A 104 16.83 -11.73 -4.65
CA PRO A 104 17.25 -11.57 -3.25
C PRO A 104 16.40 -10.50 -2.58
N ARG A 105 15.84 -10.86 -1.41
CA ARG A 105 15.09 -9.95 -0.54
C ARG A 105 15.54 -10.13 0.89
N THR A 106 15.80 -9.02 1.56
CA THR A 106 16.07 -9.00 2.99
C THR A 106 14.75 -8.88 3.76
N LYS A 107 14.48 -9.82 4.66
CA LYS A 107 13.39 -9.71 5.63
C LYS A 107 13.74 -8.61 6.64
N VAL A 108 12.95 -7.54 6.67
CA VAL A 108 13.13 -6.42 7.61
C VAL A 108 12.51 -6.80 8.96
N ILE A 109 11.23 -7.18 8.93
CA ILE A 109 10.49 -7.78 10.05
C ILE A 109 9.49 -8.80 9.47
N ASP A 110 8.72 -9.47 10.32
CA ASP A 110 7.70 -10.40 9.86
C ASP A 110 6.74 -9.78 8.83
N ARG A 111 6.48 -10.49 7.72
CA ARG A 111 5.68 -10.02 6.57
C ARG A 111 6.22 -8.80 5.81
N VAL A 112 7.39 -8.25 6.15
CA VAL A 112 7.92 -7.03 5.52
C VAL A 112 9.33 -7.29 4.98
N TYR A 113 9.50 -7.14 3.67
CA TYR A 113 10.75 -7.43 2.94
C TYR A 113 11.17 -6.24 2.08
N THR A 114 12.46 -6.05 1.83
CA THR A 114 12.96 -5.01 0.91
C THR A 114 12.37 -5.14 -0.51
N SER A 115 12.19 -4.03 -1.24
CA SER A 115 11.50 -4.04 -2.56
C SER A 115 12.39 -4.12 -3.80
N ASN A 116 13.62 -3.65 -3.75
CA ASN A 116 14.59 -3.83 -4.82
C ASN A 116 15.99 -3.72 -4.23
N GLU A 117 16.81 -4.75 -4.45
CA GLU A 117 18.23 -4.77 -4.08
C GLU A 117 19.15 -4.68 -5.31
N ALA A 118 18.59 -4.56 -6.52
CA ALA A 118 19.37 -4.30 -7.71
C ALA A 118 19.99 -2.88 -7.66
N PRO A 119 21.15 -2.67 -8.33
CA PRO A 119 21.74 -1.35 -8.47
C PRO A 119 20.73 -0.32 -9.01
N PRO A 120 20.73 0.92 -8.49
CA PRO A 120 19.75 1.95 -8.88
C PRO A 120 19.83 2.39 -10.35
N GLU A 121 20.96 2.15 -11.01
CA GLU A 121 21.15 2.40 -12.44
C GLU A 121 20.44 1.39 -13.36
N LEU A 122 20.01 0.25 -12.81
CA LEU A 122 19.28 -0.76 -13.58
C LEU A 122 17.80 -0.43 -13.64
N LEU A 123 17.27 -0.42 -14.86
CA LEU A 123 15.84 -0.29 -15.09
C LEU A 123 15.15 -1.62 -14.83
N ILE A 124 14.00 -1.55 -14.16
CA ILE A 124 13.11 -2.69 -13.94
C ILE A 124 12.01 -2.61 -14.99
N ASP A 125 11.93 -3.60 -15.87
CA ASP A 125 10.87 -3.70 -16.87
C ASP A 125 9.51 -3.98 -16.22
N PHE A 126 8.42 -3.64 -16.90
CA PHE A 126 7.07 -3.99 -16.43
C PHE A 126 6.88 -5.51 -16.43
N HIS A 127 6.47 -6.06 -15.28
CA HIS A 127 6.21 -7.48 -15.10
C HIS A 127 5.12 -7.70 -14.03
N HIS A 128 4.53 -8.89 -14.03
CA HIS A 128 3.76 -9.38 -12.89
C HIS A 128 4.69 -10.10 -11.92
N GLU A 129 4.55 -9.77 -10.64
CA GLU A 129 5.33 -10.38 -9.57
C GLU A 129 5.19 -11.91 -9.60
N SER A 130 6.31 -12.61 -9.57
CA SER A 130 6.36 -14.09 -9.57
C SER A 130 5.60 -14.76 -10.72
N SER A 131 5.46 -14.10 -11.87
CA SER A 131 4.77 -14.65 -13.07
C SER A 131 5.32 -16.00 -13.58
N ASN A 132 6.56 -16.34 -13.23
CA ASN A 132 7.19 -17.60 -13.60
C ASN A 132 6.95 -18.73 -12.57
N VAL A 133 6.29 -18.45 -11.44
CA VAL A 133 6.03 -19.43 -10.37
C VAL A 133 4.67 -20.13 -10.59
N ARG A 134 4.72 -21.43 -10.88
CA ARG A 134 3.57 -22.25 -11.28
C ARG A 134 2.42 -22.31 -10.25
N ALA A 135 2.68 -22.05 -8.97
CA ALA A 135 1.69 -22.10 -7.89
C ALA A 135 0.92 -20.78 -7.70
N LEU A 136 1.32 -19.69 -8.37
CA LEU A 136 0.80 -18.34 -8.14
C LEU A 136 -0.10 -17.82 -9.28
N SER A 137 -0.52 -18.70 -10.20
CA SER A 137 -1.19 -18.29 -11.44
C SER A 137 -2.62 -17.79 -11.27
N LEU A 138 -3.19 -17.76 -10.06
CA LEU A 138 -4.55 -17.27 -9.82
C LEU A 138 -4.62 -16.49 -8.50
N SER A 139 -5.01 -15.22 -8.61
CA SER A 139 -5.35 -14.31 -7.50
C SER A 139 -4.18 -13.79 -6.66
N LEU A 140 -3.20 -13.16 -7.32
CA LEU A 140 -2.21 -12.34 -6.61
C LEU A 140 -2.74 -10.91 -6.40
N CYS A 141 -3.05 -10.52 -5.16
CA CYS A 141 -3.17 -9.10 -4.82
C CYS A 141 -1.86 -8.64 -4.19
N VAL A 142 -0.97 -8.10 -5.01
CA VAL A 142 0.15 -7.33 -4.49
C VAL A 142 -0.41 -6.00 -4.00
N VAL A 143 -0.52 -5.83 -2.68
CA VAL A 143 -0.81 -4.49 -2.15
C VAL A 143 0.47 -3.70 -2.21
N TYR A 144 0.63 -2.94 -3.28
CA TYR A 144 1.53 -1.81 -3.28
C TYR A 144 0.92 -0.72 -2.39
N VAL A 145 1.10 -0.86 -1.07
CA VAL A 145 0.98 0.31 -0.20
C VAL A 145 2.26 1.13 -0.43
N MET A 146 2.27 1.95 -1.49
CA MET A 146 3.37 2.87 -1.76
C MET A 146 3.30 4.04 -0.78
N ILE A 147 3.77 3.83 0.44
CA ILE A 147 4.05 4.94 1.37
C ILE A 147 5.38 5.54 0.96
N PHE A 148 5.31 6.70 0.29
CA PHE A 148 6.48 7.52 0.01
C PHE A 148 6.95 8.19 1.30
N LEU A 149 7.64 7.45 2.17
CA LEU A 149 8.44 8.03 3.26
C LEU A 149 9.73 7.20 3.43
N PHE A 150 10.83 7.76 2.90
CA PHE A 150 12.23 7.55 3.27
C PHE A 150 12.85 6.15 3.39
N LEU A 151 12.13 5.06 3.18
CA LEU A 151 12.72 3.73 3.01
C LEU A 151 12.22 3.09 1.72
N LYS A 152 13.13 2.40 1.03
CA LYS A 152 12.85 1.44 -0.06
C LYS A 152 12.05 0.23 0.48
N VAL A 153 10.82 0.45 0.91
CA VAL A 153 9.90 -0.50 1.57
C VAL A 153 8.60 -0.48 0.77
N SER A 154 7.92 -1.58 0.46
CA SER A 154 8.20 -3.01 0.50
C SER A 154 7.20 -3.63 -0.48
N LEU A 155 7.65 -4.64 -1.23
CA LEU A 155 6.74 -5.51 -1.95
C LEU A 155 6.06 -6.39 -0.90
N LEU A 156 4.73 -6.40 -0.88
CA LEU A 156 3.98 -7.39 -0.13
C LEU A 156 3.07 -8.15 -1.09
N VAL A 157 3.32 -9.45 -1.16
CA VAL A 157 2.54 -10.37 -1.96
C VAL A 157 1.50 -11.01 -1.05
N LEU A 158 0.23 -10.62 -1.21
CA LEU A 158 -0.87 -11.20 -0.45
C LEU A 158 -1.84 -11.94 -1.39
N CYS A 159 -2.40 -13.03 -0.89
CA CYS A 159 -3.40 -13.81 -1.60
C CYS A 159 -4.77 -13.62 -0.92
N PRO A 160 -5.76 -13.00 -1.58
CA PRO A 160 -7.13 -13.11 -1.13
C PRO A 160 -7.63 -14.51 -1.48
N ARG A 161 -7.89 -15.35 -0.48
CA ARG A 161 -8.70 -16.56 -0.69
C ARG A 161 -10.10 -16.12 -1.13
N LEU A 162 -10.52 -16.58 -2.30
CA LEU A 162 -11.93 -16.66 -2.69
C LEU A 162 -12.62 -17.78 -1.91
#